data_AF-A0AAU2PVQ8-F1
#
_entry.id   AF-A0AAU2PVQ8-F1
#
_cell.length_a   1.000
_cell.length_b   1.000
_cell.length_c   1.000
_cell.angle_alpha   90.00
_cell.angle_beta   90.00
_cell.angle_gamma   90.00
#
_symmetry.space_group_name_H-M   'P 1'
#
loop_
_entity.id
_entity.type
_entity.pdbx_description
1 polymer ?
#
loop_
_entity_poly.entity_id
_entity_poly.type
_entity_poly.pdbx_seq_one_letter_code
_entity_poly.pdbx_strand_id
1 'polypeptide(L)'
;MSELPALYLSCELSLAGTRTPRERVSSSNSRQEMPFNAEAAEVRSSVRSVLASWASLVAQERGLDAPQRDVVQMARFIHENIPWLSGHSAAGEAVEEFSTLTRRARRASEPRAVRVVPLGDCMHPSCTGKLRAVVKVVSGTRSKPSEIRCSVDDTHWWASDEWAALAACVQSHTTSRRAWYSVSDIAALWNMPNGSIYRLASQYRWRRRKVSGKVFYHASDVNDAQKP
;
A
#
# COMPACT_ATOMS: atom_id res chain seq x y z
N MET A 1 -10.73 8.22 -24.68
CA MET A 1 -11.39 6.96 -25.09
C MET A 1 -10.39 5.91 -25.61
N SER A 2 -9.34 6.30 -26.33
CA SER A 2 -8.29 5.42 -26.86
C SER A 2 -7.62 4.49 -25.83
N GLU A 3 -7.54 4.88 -24.56
CA GLU A 3 -6.93 4.09 -23.50
C GLU A 3 -7.84 2.98 -22.92
N LEU A 4 -9.15 3.03 -23.20
CA LEU A 4 -10.14 2.19 -22.54
C LEU A 4 -9.95 0.67 -22.83
N PRO A 5 -9.57 0.24 -24.05
CA PRO A 5 -9.21 -1.15 -24.31
C PRO A 5 -8.00 -1.64 -23.50
N ALA A 6 -6.97 -0.82 -23.34
CA ALA A 6 -5.78 -1.17 -22.55
C ALA A 6 -6.11 -1.31 -21.06
N LEU A 7 -6.98 -0.44 -20.54
CA LEU A 7 -7.48 -0.52 -19.16
C LEU A 7 -8.38 -1.74 -18.93
N TYR A 8 -9.21 -2.11 -19.91
CA TYR A 8 -10.01 -3.33 -19.85
C TYR A 8 -9.13 -4.59 -19.70
N LEU A 9 -8.05 -4.70 -20.47
CA LEU A 9 -7.06 -5.77 -20.35
C LEU A 9 -6.32 -5.73 -19.00
N SER A 10 -5.98 -4.53 -18.52
CA SER A 10 -5.34 -4.34 -17.20
C SER A 10 -6.24 -4.78 -16.03
N CYS A 11 -7.55 -4.55 -16.14
CA CYS A 11 -8.53 -5.11 -15.21
C CYS A 11 -8.54 -6.65 -15.26
N GLU A 12 -8.34 -7.27 -16.41
CA GLU A 12 -8.27 -8.75 -16.55
C GLU A 12 -7.14 -9.35 -15.73
N LEU A 13 -5.96 -8.76 -15.87
CA LEU A 13 -4.75 -9.16 -15.13
C LEU A 13 -4.96 -8.98 -13.62
N SER A 14 -5.81 -8.03 -13.23
CA SER A 14 -6.15 -7.75 -11.84
C SER A 14 -7.24 -8.68 -11.26
N LEU A 15 -7.97 -9.44 -12.09
CA LEU A 15 -9.02 -10.37 -11.64
C LEU A 15 -8.48 -11.53 -10.81
N ALA A 16 -7.30 -12.04 -11.19
CA ALA A 16 -6.68 -13.22 -10.57
C ALA A 16 -6.06 -12.94 -9.18
N GLY A 17 -5.91 -11.66 -8.81
CA GLY A 17 -5.02 -11.25 -7.73
C GLY A 17 -3.57 -11.59 -8.09
N THR A 18 -2.62 -10.72 -7.76
CA THR A 18 -1.20 -11.06 -7.93
C THR A 18 -0.85 -12.31 -7.12
N ARG A 19 -0.74 -13.46 -7.78
CA ARG A 19 -0.18 -14.69 -7.22
C ARG A 19 1.28 -14.42 -6.89
N THR A 20 1.60 -14.17 -5.62
CA THR A 20 2.96 -14.44 -5.13
C THR A 20 3.18 -15.96 -5.17
N PRO A 21 4.29 -16.47 -5.70
CA PRO A 21 4.62 -17.89 -5.59
C PRO A 21 4.73 -18.22 -4.10
N ARG A 22 3.80 -19.03 -3.57
CA ARG A 22 3.83 -19.52 -2.19
C ARG A 22 4.32 -20.96 -2.24
N GLU A 23 5.51 -21.19 -1.69
CA GLU A 23 6.03 -22.54 -1.50
C GLU A 23 5.24 -23.25 -0.39
N ARG A 24 5.01 -24.55 -0.60
CA ARG A 24 4.12 -25.44 0.14
C ARG A 24 4.64 -25.72 1.55
N VAL A 25 3.78 -25.58 2.56
CA VAL A 25 3.76 -26.50 3.70
C VAL A 25 2.31 -26.88 3.99
N SER A 26 2.08 -28.19 4.06
CA SER A 26 0.77 -28.83 4.14
C SER A 26 0.14 -28.68 5.53
N SER A 27 -1.09 -28.19 5.61
CA SER A 27 -2.10 -28.71 6.55
C SER A 27 -3.51 -28.32 6.10
N SER A 28 -4.37 -29.32 6.17
CA SER A 28 -5.73 -29.43 5.64
C SER A 28 -6.78 -28.44 6.19
N ASN A 29 -7.75 -28.14 5.32
CA ASN A 29 -9.10 -27.61 5.56
C ASN A 29 -9.26 -26.19 6.12
N SER A 30 -9.03 -25.21 5.24
CA SER A 30 -10.01 -24.14 5.04
C SER A 30 -10.04 -23.81 3.54
N ARG A 31 -11.24 -23.71 2.96
CA ARG A 31 -11.43 -23.32 1.56
C ARG A 31 -10.85 -21.91 1.42
N GLN A 32 -9.63 -21.82 0.88
CA GLN A 32 -9.00 -20.56 0.54
C GLN A 32 -9.79 -19.93 -0.60
N GLU A 33 -10.72 -19.04 -0.25
CA GLU A 33 -11.34 -18.12 -1.20
C GLU A 33 -10.22 -17.38 -1.92
N MET A 34 -10.05 -17.67 -3.21
CA MET A 34 -9.11 -16.95 -4.05
C MET A 34 -9.46 -15.45 -4.00
N PRO A 35 -8.47 -14.55 -3.91
CA PRO A 35 -8.75 -13.11 -3.85
C PRO A 35 -9.25 -12.63 -5.22
N PHE A 36 -10.54 -12.79 -5.48
CA PHE A 36 -11.23 -12.28 -6.67
C PHE A 36 -11.39 -10.77 -6.56
N ASN A 37 -10.96 -10.03 -7.59
CA ASN A 37 -11.18 -8.59 -7.64
C ASN A 37 -12.59 -8.28 -8.19
N ALA A 38 -13.59 -8.31 -7.31
CA ALA A 38 -14.98 -8.02 -7.65
C ALA A 38 -15.16 -6.64 -8.29
N GLU A 39 -14.38 -5.63 -7.88
CA GLU A 39 -14.42 -4.29 -8.50
C GLU A 39 -13.94 -4.32 -9.95
N ALA A 40 -12.82 -5.02 -10.24
CA ALA A 40 -12.34 -5.17 -11.61
C ALA A 40 -13.31 -5.97 -12.48
N ALA A 41 -13.98 -6.98 -11.93
CA ALA A 41 -15.01 -7.74 -12.63
C ALA A 41 -16.23 -6.88 -12.99
N GLU A 42 -16.71 -6.10 -12.02
CA GLU A 42 -17.83 -5.18 -12.20
C GLU A 42 -17.52 -4.10 -13.24
N VAL A 43 -16.32 -3.51 -13.19
CA VAL A 43 -15.88 -2.52 -14.16
C VAL A 43 -15.76 -3.12 -15.57
N ARG A 44 -15.25 -4.35 -15.71
CA ARG A 44 -15.21 -5.04 -17.02
C ARG A 44 -16.60 -5.28 -17.60
N SER A 45 -17.56 -5.68 -16.76
CA SER A 45 -18.96 -5.84 -17.18
C SER A 45 -19.55 -4.51 -17.64
N SER A 46 -19.33 -3.44 -16.86
CA SER A 46 -19.78 -2.08 -17.16
C SER A 46 -19.21 -1.57 -18.49
N VAL A 47 -17.90 -1.73 -18.71
CA VAL A 47 -17.22 -1.35 -19.96
C VAL A 47 -17.88 -2.02 -21.16
N ARG A 48 -18.10 -3.33 -21.10
CA ARG A 48 -18.72 -4.06 -22.21
C ARG A 48 -20.16 -3.60 -22.47
N SER A 49 -20.94 -3.39 -21.41
CA SER A 49 -22.33 -2.96 -21.52
C SER A 49 -22.45 -1.58 -22.17
N VAL A 50 -21.70 -0.60 -21.69
CA VAL A 50 -21.75 0.78 -22.20
C VAL A 50 -21.24 0.88 -23.63
N LEU A 51 -20.11 0.23 -23.96
CA LEU A 51 -19.63 0.20 -25.34
C LEU A 51 -20.64 -0.45 -26.29
N ALA A 52 -21.32 -1.52 -25.86
CA ALA A 52 -22.35 -2.15 -26.67
C ALA A 52 -23.58 -1.25 -26.86
N SER A 53 -23.95 -0.46 -25.85
CA SER A 53 -25.04 0.52 -25.94
C SER A 53 -24.71 1.61 -26.98
N TRP A 54 -23.55 2.26 -26.83
CA TRP A 54 -23.13 3.32 -27.75
C TRP A 54 -22.86 2.82 -29.17
N ALA A 55 -22.27 1.63 -29.33
CA ALA A 55 -22.07 1.03 -30.64
C ALA A 55 -23.42 0.72 -31.32
N SER A 56 -24.41 0.23 -30.58
CA SER A 56 -25.77 0.01 -31.10
C SER A 56 -26.44 1.31 -31.54
N LEU A 57 -26.35 2.37 -30.74
CA LEU A 57 -26.90 3.69 -31.07
C LEU A 57 -26.31 4.22 -32.39
N VAL A 58 -24.98 4.26 -32.47
CA VAL A 58 -24.26 4.73 -33.67
C VAL A 58 -24.62 3.88 -34.89
N ALA A 59 -24.66 2.55 -34.76
CA ALA A 59 -24.99 1.66 -35.86
C ALA A 59 -26.43 1.87 -36.35
N GLN A 60 -27.39 1.99 -35.43
CA GLN A 60 -28.80 2.16 -35.75
C GLN A 60 -29.07 3.50 -36.44
N GLU A 61 -28.57 4.61 -35.88
CA GLU A 61 -28.87 5.94 -36.42
C GLU A 61 -28.13 6.26 -37.71
N ARG A 62 -26.95 5.65 -37.91
CA ARG A 62 -26.18 5.83 -39.14
C ARG A 62 -26.46 4.78 -40.20
N GLY A 63 -27.25 3.74 -39.89
CA GLY A 63 -27.49 2.61 -40.79
C GLY A 63 -26.21 1.82 -41.11
N LEU A 64 -25.32 1.67 -40.14
CA LEU A 64 -24.07 0.91 -40.28
C LEU A 64 -24.23 -0.50 -39.70
N ASP A 65 -23.41 -1.43 -40.17
CA ASP A 65 -23.30 -2.74 -39.53
C ASP A 65 -22.72 -2.62 -38.13
N ALA A 66 -23.38 -3.27 -37.16
CA ALA A 66 -22.90 -3.27 -35.79
C ALA A 66 -21.58 -4.03 -35.67
N PRO A 67 -20.60 -3.53 -34.90
CA PRO A 67 -19.36 -4.25 -34.66
C PRO A 67 -19.60 -5.53 -33.86
N GLN A 68 -18.64 -6.45 -33.92
CA GLN A 68 -18.61 -7.61 -33.02
C GLN A 68 -18.65 -7.16 -31.56
N ARG A 69 -19.30 -7.94 -30.69
CA ARG A 69 -19.44 -7.66 -29.23
C ARG A 69 -18.16 -7.93 -28.44
N ASP A 70 -17.05 -7.45 -28.99
CA ASP A 70 -15.72 -7.42 -28.42
C ASP A 70 -15.35 -5.97 -28.05
N VAL A 71 -14.70 -5.77 -26.90
CA VAL A 71 -14.41 -4.43 -26.37
C VAL A 71 -13.48 -3.63 -27.29
N VAL A 72 -12.50 -4.29 -27.92
CA VAL A 72 -11.56 -3.62 -28.83
C VAL A 72 -12.28 -3.18 -30.10
N GLN A 73 -13.10 -4.07 -30.69
CA GLN A 73 -13.87 -3.77 -31.89
C GLN A 73 -14.90 -2.66 -31.66
N MET A 74 -15.66 -2.73 -30.55
CA MET A 74 -16.63 -1.69 -30.20
C MET A 74 -15.95 -0.33 -29.94
N ALA A 75 -14.83 -0.30 -29.21
CA ALA A 75 -14.11 0.94 -28.96
C ALA A 75 -13.55 1.56 -30.25
N ARG A 76 -13.02 0.74 -31.16
CA ARG A 76 -12.56 1.18 -32.48
C ARG A 76 -13.69 1.76 -33.30
N PHE A 77 -14.81 1.05 -33.40
CA PHE A 77 -15.99 1.52 -34.12
C PHE A 77 -16.46 2.87 -33.58
N ILE A 78 -16.59 3.03 -32.26
CA ILE A 78 -17.01 4.31 -31.68
C ILE A 78 -15.97 5.40 -31.97
N HIS A 79 -14.67 5.09 -31.89
CA HIS A 79 -13.59 6.04 -32.19
C HIS A 79 -13.66 6.58 -33.63
N GLU A 80 -13.88 5.69 -34.60
CA GLU A 80 -14.04 6.06 -36.02
C GLU A 80 -15.29 6.92 -36.27
N ASN A 81 -16.28 6.86 -35.36
CA ASN A 81 -17.53 7.61 -35.43
C ASN A 81 -17.58 8.84 -34.49
N ILE A 82 -16.48 9.19 -33.80
CA ILE A 82 -16.41 10.37 -32.91
C ILE A 82 -16.87 11.67 -33.60
N PRO A 83 -16.48 11.98 -34.85
CA PRO A 83 -16.90 13.23 -35.49
C PRO A 83 -18.43 13.34 -35.60
N TRP A 84 -19.11 12.23 -35.90
CA TRP A 84 -20.57 12.17 -35.92
C TRP A 84 -21.15 12.31 -34.50
N LEU A 85 -20.60 11.54 -33.55
CA LEU A 85 -21.09 11.53 -32.17
C LEU A 85 -20.93 12.91 -31.49
N SER A 86 -19.93 13.69 -31.88
CA SER A 86 -19.68 15.04 -31.37
C SER A 86 -20.76 16.04 -31.77
N GLY A 87 -21.48 15.78 -32.87
CA GLY A 87 -22.62 16.58 -33.31
C GLY A 87 -23.98 16.03 -32.84
N HIS A 88 -23.99 14.87 -32.18
CA HIS A 88 -25.22 14.24 -31.70
C HIS A 88 -25.73 14.91 -30.43
N SER A 89 -27.05 14.94 -30.21
CA SER A 89 -27.65 15.56 -29.03
C SER A 89 -27.16 14.94 -27.71
N ALA A 90 -26.91 13.63 -27.71
CA ALA A 90 -26.39 12.88 -26.57
C ALA A 90 -24.85 12.93 -26.40
N ALA A 91 -24.14 13.81 -27.11
CA ALA A 91 -22.68 13.90 -27.01
C ALA A 91 -22.17 14.13 -25.57
N GLY A 92 -22.90 14.95 -24.79
CA GLY A 92 -22.57 15.21 -23.39
C GLY A 92 -22.62 13.95 -22.52
N GLU A 93 -23.68 13.15 -22.67
CA GLU A 93 -23.86 11.88 -21.97
C GLU A 93 -22.75 10.89 -22.34
N ALA A 94 -22.41 10.79 -23.63
CA ALA A 94 -21.32 9.94 -24.09
C ALA A 94 -19.98 10.30 -23.42
N VAL A 95 -19.65 11.60 -23.36
CA VAL A 95 -18.42 12.07 -22.73
C VAL A 95 -18.40 11.75 -21.23
N GLU A 96 -19.52 11.96 -20.54
CA GLU A 96 -19.63 11.68 -19.11
C GLU A 96 -19.48 10.17 -18.82
N GLU A 97 -20.19 9.33 -19.56
CA GLU A 97 -20.12 7.87 -19.38
C GLU A 97 -18.72 7.33 -19.67
N PHE A 98 -18.10 7.71 -20.80
CA PHE A 98 -16.76 7.26 -21.14
C PHE A 98 -15.71 7.76 -20.15
N SER A 99 -15.84 8.99 -19.67
CA SER A 99 -14.92 9.55 -18.66
C SER A 99 -15.07 8.83 -17.32
N THR A 100 -16.31 8.54 -16.92
CA THR A 100 -16.62 7.79 -15.70
C THR A 100 -16.07 6.37 -15.76
N LEU A 101 -16.28 5.67 -16.89
CA LEU A 101 -15.70 4.35 -17.11
C LEU A 101 -14.19 4.35 -17.10
N THR A 102 -13.55 5.33 -17.77
CA THR A 102 -12.09 5.44 -17.81
C THR A 102 -11.52 5.63 -16.40
N ARG A 103 -12.13 6.50 -15.58
CA ARG A 103 -11.71 6.70 -14.17
C ARG A 103 -11.88 5.43 -13.34
N ARG A 104 -13.02 4.75 -13.45
CA ARG A 104 -13.29 3.49 -12.73
C ARG A 104 -12.33 2.37 -13.16
N ALA A 105 -12.05 2.25 -14.45
CA ALA A 105 -11.11 1.27 -14.99
C ALA A 105 -9.67 1.54 -14.57
N ARG A 106 -9.23 2.81 -14.54
CA ARG A 106 -7.93 3.19 -13.97
C ARG A 106 -7.84 2.79 -12.50
N ARG A 107 -8.81 3.17 -11.68
CA ARG A 107 -8.83 2.82 -10.25
C ARG A 107 -8.83 1.30 -10.01
N ALA A 108 -9.60 0.55 -10.77
CA ALA A 108 -9.67 -0.90 -10.64
C ALA A 108 -8.40 -1.62 -11.16
N SER A 109 -7.65 -0.98 -12.07
CA SER A 109 -6.39 -1.46 -12.63
C SER A 109 -5.16 -0.99 -11.83
N GLU A 110 -5.29 0.05 -11.01
CA GLU A 110 -4.25 0.46 -10.08
C GLU A 110 -3.99 -0.72 -9.12
N PRO A 111 -2.73 -1.21 -9.02
CA PRO A 111 -2.39 -2.24 -8.05
C PRO A 111 -2.78 -1.72 -6.68
N ARG A 112 -3.84 -2.28 -6.07
CA ARG A 112 -4.39 -1.94 -4.74
C ARG A 112 -3.29 -1.38 -3.87
N ALA A 113 -3.28 -0.06 -3.65
CA ALA A 113 -2.12 0.69 -3.17
C ALA A 113 -1.44 0.00 -1.97
N VAL A 114 -0.40 -0.77 -2.28
CA VAL A 114 0.50 -1.34 -1.29
C VAL A 114 1.42 -0.21 -0.90
N ARG A 115 1.08 0.49 0.19
CA ARG A 115 1.97 1.50 0.75
C ARG A 115 3.06 0.77 1.52
N VAL A 116 4.28 0.84 1.01
CA VAL A 116 5.45 0.32 1.73
C VAL A 116 6.01 1.41 2.64
N VAL A 117 5.97 1.19 3.95
CA VAL A 117 6.52 2.13 4.94
C VAL A 117 7.83 1.55 5.50
N PRO A 118 8.97 2.26 5.39
CA PRO A 118 10.21 1.83 6.02
C PRO A 118 10.12 1.99 7.55
N LEU A 119 10.49 0.95 8.30
CA LEU A 119 10.37 0.89 9.76
C LEU A 119 11.71 0.85 10.50
N GLY A 120 12.84 0.82 9.78
CA GLY A 120 14.18 0.78 10.36
C GLY A 120 14.93 -0.50 10.01
N ASP A 121 15.85 -0.93 10.85
CA ASP A 121 16.70 -2.11 10.62
C ASP A 121 16.01 -3.40 11.04
N CYS A 122 16.35 -4.50 10.37
CA CYS A 122 15.94 -5.83 10.77
C CYS A 122 16.50 -6.19 12.15
N MET A 123 15.68 -6.89 12.94
CA MET A 123 15.97 -7.22 14.34
C MET A 123 16.72 -8.55 14.50
N HIS A 124 16.84 -9.33 13.41
CA HIS A 124 17.52 -10.61 13.46
C HIS A 124 19.04 -10.40 13.58
N PRO A 125 19.74 -11.11 14.49
CA PRO A 125 21.19 -11.05 14.60
C PRO A 125 21.85 -11.30 13.25
N SER A 126 22.89 -10.55 12.91
CA SER A 126 23.63 -10.59 11.63
C SER A 126 22.86 -10.18 10.37
N CYS A 127 21.58 -9.78 10.46
CA CYS A 127 20.84 -9.26 9.32
C CYS A 127 21.11 -7.76 9.11
N THR A 128 21.50 -7.38 7.88
CA THR A 128 21.72 -5.97 7.48
C THR A 128 20.51 -5.35 6.78
N GLY A 129 19.41 -6.12 6.65
CA GLY A 129 18.20 -5.69 5.96
C GLY A 129 17.39 -4.64 6.71
N LYS A 130 16.42 -4.05 6.02
CA LYS A 130 15.49 -3.04 6.57
C LYS A 130 14.09 -3.62 6.72
N LEU A 131 13.39 -3.24 7.78
CA LEU A 131 11.98 -3.57 7.97
C LEU A 131 11.08 -2.69 7.08
N ARG A 132 10.13 -3.33 6.41
CA ARG A 132 9.17 -2.72 5.49
C ARG A 132 7.76 -3.17 5.87
N ALA A 133 6.88 -2.23 6.21
CA ALA A 133 5.46 -2.53 6.40
C ALA A 133 4.73 -2.45 5.06
N VAL A 134 3.99 -3.49 4.70
CA VAL A 134 3.20 -3.59 3.47
C VAL A 134 1.74 -3.30 3.81
N VAL A 135 1.34 -2.03 3.76
CA VAL A 135 -0.02 -1.61 4.10
C VAL A 135 -0.92 -1.72 2.87
N LYS A 136 -1.88 -2.64 2.89
CA LYS A 136 -2.95 -2.71 1.89
C LYS A 136 -4.01 -1.67 2.24
N VAL A 137 -3.93 -0.49 1.62
CA VAL A 137 -4.95 0.55 1.82
C VAL A 137 -6.16 0.21 0.95
N VAL A 138 -7.25 -0.24 1.58
CA VAL A 138 -8.56 -0.36 0.93
C VAL A 138 -9.39 0.86 1.33
N SER A 139 -9.78 1.69 0.37
CA SER A 139 -10.65 2.84 0.63
C SER A 139 -12.02 2.35 1.15
N GLY A 140 -12.39 2.76 2.37
CA GLY A 140 -13.75 2.58 2.90
C GLY A 140 -13.96 1.40 3.88
N THR A 141 -12.94 0.61 4.22
CA THR A 141 -13.04 -0.44 5.26
C THR A 141 -11.85 -0.40 6.22
N ARG A 142 -12.03 -0.91 7.46
CA ARG A 142 -10.96 -1.10 8.43
C ARG A 142 -9.86 -1.98 7.79
N SER A 143 -8.65 -1.44 7.68
CA SER A 143 -7.50 -2.09 7.03
C SER A 143 -7.33 -3.55 7.50
N LYS A 144 -7.28 -4.49 6.55
CA LYS A 144 -6.87 -5.88 6.80
C LYS A 144 -5.37 -5.92 7.14
N PRO A 145 -4.88 -6.91 7.90
CA PRO A 145 -3.60 -6.84 8.58
C PRO A 145 -2.48 -6.62 7.59
N SER A 146 -1.79 -5.49 7.73
CA SER A 146 -0.51 -5.28 7.05
C SER A 146 0.47 -6.32 7.60
N GLU A 147 1.51 -6.61 6.84
CA GLU A 147 2.62 -7.45 7.29
C GLU A 147 3.89 -6.60 7.31
N ILE A 148 4.81 -6.90 8.24
CA ILE A 148 6.14 -6.30 8.26
C ILE A 148 7.13 -7.36 7.80
N ARG A 149 8.00 -7.02 6.86
CA ARG A 149 9.02 -7.93 6.31
C ARG A 149 10.39 -7.28 6.27
N CYS A 150 11.43 -8.09 6.37
CA CYS A 150 12.79 -7.66 6.05
C CYS A 150 12.97 -7.49 4.54
N SER A 151 13.84 -6.57 4.13
CA SER A 151 14.17 -6.32 2.73
C SER A 151 15.20 -7.30 2.14
N VAL A 152 15.82 -8.14 2.97
CA VAL A 152 16.92 -9.04 2.58
C VAL A 152 16.55 -10.51 2.77
N ASP A 153 15.79 -10.82 3.81
CA ASP A 153 15.45 -12.20 4.17
C ASP A 153 13.94 -12.34 4.38
N ASP A 154 13.29 -13.12 3.53
CA ASP A 154 11.83 -13.33 3.55
C ASP A 154 11.37 -14.22 4.73
N THR A 155 12.29 -14.86 5.45
CA THR A 155 11.99 -15.57 6.70
C THR A 155 11.78 -14.63 7.88
N HIS A 156 12.26 -13.37 7.78
CA HIS A 156 12.07 -12.34 8.80
C HIS A 156 10.80 -11.54 8.51
N TRP A 157 9.68 -12.01 9.05
CA TRP A 157 8.40 -11.35 8.93
C TRP A 157 7.62 -11.38 10.26
N TRP A 158 6.71 -10.42 10.42
CA TRP A 158 5.91 -10.27 11.63
C TRP A 158 4.44 -10.06 11.28
N ALA A 159 3.58 -10.88 11.90
CA ALA A 159 2.13 -10.77 11.84
C ALA A 159 1.61 -9.59 12.67
N SER A 160 0.37 -9.15 12.42
CA SER A 160 -0.19 -7.92 13.01
C SER A 160 -0.27 -7.95 14.54
N ASP A 161 -0.38 -9.12 15.15
CA ASP A 161 -0.39 -9.38 16.59
C ASP A 161 1.01 -9.31 17.22
N GLU A 162 2.07 -9.52 16.44
CA GLU A 162 3.45 -9.48 16.90
C GLU A 162 4.06 -8.07 16.84
N TRP A 163 3.33 -7.10 16.28
CA TRP A 163 3.83 -5.74 16.05
C TRP A 163 4.10 -4.95 17.33
N ALA A 164 3.31 -5.16 18.38
CA ALA A 164 3.55 -4.48 19.65
C ALA A 164 4.91 -4.90 20.25
N ALA A 165 5.22 -6.20 20.19
CA ALA A 165 6.52 -6.74 20.59
C ALA A 165 7.64 -6.24 19.67
N LEU A 166 7.41 -6.22 18.35
CA LEU A 166 8.36 -5.67 17.38
C LEU A 166 8.66 -4.19 17.65
N ALA A 167 7.64 -3.37 17.94
CA ALA A 167 7.82 -1.94 18.22
C ALA A 167 8.67 -1.71 19.48
N ALA A 168 8.46 -2.50 20.54
CA ALA A 168 9.28 -2.46 21.75
C ALA A 168 10.73 -2.85 21.46
N CYS A 169 10.95 -3.88 20.64
CA CYS A 169 12.28 -4.28 20.20
C CYS A 169 12.94 -3.20 19.33
N VAL A 170 12.24 -2.61 18.33
CA VAL A 170 12.78 -1.56 17.45
C VAL A 170 13.20 -0.33 18.24
N GLN A 171 12.42 0.05 19.26
CA GLN A 171 12.79 1.14 20.16
C GLN A 171 14.07 0.79 20.92
N SER A 172 14.15 -0.40 21.52
CA SER A 172 15.33 -0.87 22.26
C SER A 172 16.60 -1.01 21.38
N HIS A 173 16.44 -1.35 20.11
CA HIS A 173 17.55 -1.52 19.17
C HIS A 173 18.05 -0.17 18.62
N THR A 174 17.12 0.73 18.30
CA THR A 174 17.43 2.12 17.97
C THR A 174 18.12 2.78 19.16
N THR A 175 17.71 2.43 20.38
CA THR A 175 18.31 3.02 21.56
C THR A 175 19.73 2.53 21.82
N SER A 176 20.00 1.26 21.53
CA SER A 176 21.35 0.69 21.59
C SER A 176 22.29 1.29 20.51
N ARG A 177 21.77 1.60 19.31
CA ARG A 177 22.58 2.12 18.20
C ARG A 177 23.02 3.59 18.35
N ARG A 178 22.23 4.45 18.99
CA ARG A 178 22.67 5.84 19.23
C ARG A 178 23.70 5.82 20.34
N ALA A 179 24.92 6.32 20.12
CA ALA A 179 25.95 6.29 21.16
C ALA A 179 25.73 7.32 22.29
N TRP A 180 24.95 8.38 22.05
CA TRP A 180 24.77 9.50 22.98
C TRP A 180 23.34 10.06 22.97
N TYR A 181 22.78 10.31 24.15
CA TYR A 181 21.44 10.84 24.39
C TYR A 181 21.45 12.22 25.02
N SER A 182 20.65 13.16 24.51
CA SER A 182 20.40 14.40 25.25
C SER A 182 19.45 14.15 26.42
N VAL A 183 19.43 15.09 27.38
CA VAL A 183 18.46 15.06 28.50
C VAL A 183 17.02 14.99 27.98
N SER A 184 16.69 15.71 26.90
CA SER A 184 15.37 15.69 26.28
C SER A 184 15.02 14.33 25.67
N ASP A 185 16.00 13.64 25.10
CA ASP A 185 15.78 12.30 24.55
C ASP A 185 15.46 11.29 25.66
N ILE A 186 16.17 11.36 26.80
CA ILE A 186 15.97 10.46 27.96
C ILE A 186 14.62 10.75 28.62
N ALA A 187 14.24 12.03 28.74
CA ALA A 187 12.94 12.43 29.26
C ALA A 187 11.78 11.85 28.43
N ALA A 188 11.91 11.90 27.10
CA ALA A 188 10.96 11.29 26.18
C ALA A 188 10.98 9.75 26.27
N LEU A 189 12.16 9.14 26.40
CA LEU A 189 12.32 7.69 26.47
C LEU A 189 11.66 7.08 27.71
N TRP A 190 11.83 7.73 28.86
CA TRP A 190 11.44 7.18 30.16
C TRP A 190 10.17 7.80 30.73
N ASN A 191 9.61 8.81 30.05
CA ASN A 191 8.49 9.62 30.53
C ASN A 191 8.75 10.15 31.95
N MET A 192 9.91 10.78 32.17
CA MET A 192 10.39 11.20 33.49
C MET A 192 10.85 12.67 33.49
N PRO A 193 10.65 13.44 34.58
CA PRO A 193 11.13 14.82 34.67
C PRO A 193 12.65 14.96 34.59
N ASN A 194 13.13 16.05 33.98
CA ASN A 194 14.57 16.34 33.81
C ASN A 194 15.36 16.28 35.12
N GLY A 195 14.79 16.76 36.24
CA GLY A 195 15.45 16.72 37.54
C GLY A 195 15.81 15.31 38.01
N SER A 196 14.94 14.33 37.74
CA SER A 196 15.20 12.92 38.06
C SER A 196 16.32 12.35 37.20
N ILE A 197 16.43 12.78 35.95
CA ILE A 197 17.51 12.35 35.03
C ILE A 197 18.86 12.85 35.52
N TYR A 198 18.97 14.12 35.91
CA TYR A 198 20.23 14.64 36.49
C TYR A 198 20.60 13.95 37.79
N ARG A 199 19.61 13.62 38.63
CA ARG A 199 19.82 12.87 39.88
C ARG A 199 20.36 11.46 39.58
N LEU A 200 19.72 10.71 38.67
CA LEU A 200 20.15 9.37 38.27
C LEU A 200 21.52 9.38 37.60
N ALA A 201 21.76 10.33 36.70
CA ALA A 201 23.04 10.48 36.02
C ALA A 201 24.18 10.79 37.02
N SER A 202 23.90 11.57 38.06
CA SER A 202 24.86 11.83 39.15
C SER A 202 25.06 10.58 40.02
N GLN A 203 23.96 9.94 40.44
CA GLN A 203 23.96 8.76 41.31
C GLN A 203 24.72 7.57 40.69
N TYR A 204 24.48 7.29 39.41
CA TYR A 204 25.12 6.20 38.68
C TYR A 204 26.34 6.64 37.87
N ARG A 205 26.79 7.89 38.06
CA ARG A 205 28.00 8.46 37.46
C ARG A 205 28.08 8.26 35.94
N TRP A 206 26.98 8.53 35.24
CA TRP A 206 26.88 8.35 33.79
C TRP A 206 27.93 9.18 33.03
N ARG A 207 28.51 8.57 31.99
CA ARG A 207 29.42 9.26 31.07
C ARG A 207 28.65 10.37 30.37
N ARG A 208 29.20 11.58 30.45
CA ARG A 208 28.60 12.79 29.86
C ARG A 208 29.55 13.48 28.90
N ARG A 209 29.02 14.04 27.83
CA ARG A 209 29.74 14.94 26.91
C ARG A 209 28.95 16.22 26.70
N LYS A 210 29.66 17.34 26.49
CA LYS A 210 29.05 18.63 26.18
C LYS A 210 29.30 18.96 24.72
N VAL A 211 28.23 19.20 23.96
CA VAL A 211 28.31 19.57 22.54
C VAL A 211 27.37 20.74 22.32
N SER A 212 27.91 21.86 21.81
CA SER A 212 27.15 23.09 21.51
C SER A 212 26.24 23.54 22.67
N GLY A 213 26.78 23.54 23.89
CA GLY A 213 26.06 23.96 25.11
C GLY A 213 25.09 22.92 25.70
N LYS A 214 24.79 21.83 24.99
CA LYS A 214 23.91 20.74 25.46
C LYS A 214 24.70 19.57 26.03
N VAL A 215 24.19 18.96 27.09
CA VAL A 215 24.79 17.79 27.74
C VAL A 215 24.15 16.52 27.20
N PHE A 216 24.99 15.55 26.85
CA PHE A 216 24.59 14.24 26.36
C PHE A 216 25.17 13.14 27.25
N TYR A 217 24.45 12.04 27.43
CA TYR A 217 24.86 10.86 28.19
C TYR A 217 25.07 9.65 27.29
N HIS A 218 26.00 8.78 27.64
CA HIS A 218 26.32 7.60 26.85
C HIS A 218 25.18 6.57 26.90
N ALA A 219 24.89 5.92 25.77
CA ALA A 219 23.73 5.05 25.63
C ALA A 219 23.73 3.80 26.48
N SER A 220 24.90 3.18 26.69
CA SER A 220 24.99 2.03 27.61
C SER A 220 24.60 2.45 29.03
N ASP A 221 25.03 3.62 29.51
CA ASP A 221 24.76 4.05 30.88
C ASP A 221 23.27 4.36 31.10
N VAL A 222 22.60 4.86 30.04
CA VAL A 222 21.14 5.03 30.02
C VAL A 222 20.45 3.68 29.96
N ASN A 223 20.89 2.73 29.12
CA ASN A 223 20.23 1.44 28.97
C ASN A 223 20.45 0.50 30.18
N ASP A 224 21.63 0.54 30.80
CA ASP A 224 22.03 -0.30 31.95
C ASP A 224 21.33 0.16 33.25
N ALA A 225 20.97 1.45 33.33
CA ALA A 225 20.16 1.99 34.40
C ALA A 225 18.67 1.63 34.19
N GLN A 226 18.38 0.33 34.17
CA GLN A 226 17.02 -0.22 34.08
C GLN A 226 16.08 0.51 35.05
N LYS A 227 14.94 0.91 34.51
CA LYS A 227 13.90 1.70 35.19
C LYS A 227 13.62 1.13 36.59
N PRO A 228 13.83 1.90 37.68
CA PRO A 228 13.38 1.47 39.01
C PRO A 228 11.85 1.42 39.07
#